data_AF-A0A395TYY4-F1
#
_entry.id   AF-A0A395TYY4-F1
#
_cell.length_a   1.000
_cell.length_b   1.000
_cell.length_c   1.000
_cell.angle_alpha   90.00
_cell.angle_beta   90.00
_cell.angle_gamma   90.00
#
_symmetry.space_group_name_H-M   'P 1'
#
loop_
_entity.id
_entity.type
_entity.pdbx_description
1 polymer ?
#
loop_
_entity_poly.entity_id
_entity_poly.type
_entity_poly.pdbx_seq_one_letter_code
_entity_poly.pdbx_strand_id
1 'polypeptide(L)'
;MATLTKQEKAWFEKLQKLLNECPFDTSDFDSYTIGDNEITVFKNVNEVRQHHTKNLTDLHESVSELDAEVFSLRFPFGVASTAG
;
A
#
# COMPACT_ATOMS: atom_id res chain seq x y z
N MET A 1 14.83 -4.22 -17.57
CA MET A 1 14.58 -4.71 -16.19
C MET A 1 15.84 -5.40 -15.71
N ALA A 2 16.14 -5.33 -14.40
CA ALA A 2 17.17 -6.19 -13.82
C ALA A 2 16.78 -7.67 -13.99
N THR A 3 17.77 -8.55 -14.11
CA THR A 3 17.55 -9.99 -14.25
C THR A 3 17.44 -10.62 -12.88
N LEU A 4 16.32 -11.29 -12.59
CA LEU A 4 16.13 -12.06 -11.37
C LEU A 4 16.76 -13.45 -11.49
N THR A 5 17.31 -13.95 -10.39
CA THR A 5 17.60 -15.36 -10.20
C THR A 5 16.31 -16.19 -10.24
N LYS A 6 16.44 -17.51 -10.44
CA LYS A 6 15.29 -18.44 -10.40
C LYS A 6 14.55 -18.37 -9.05
N GLN A 7 15.29 -18.21 -7.95
CA GLN A 7 14.72 -18.16 -6.62
C GLN A 7 13.94 -16.88 -6.37
N GLU A 8 14.50 -15.71 -6.74
CA GLU A 8 13.80 -14.42 -6.61
C GLU A 8 12.53 -14.42 -7.44
N LYS A 9 12.60 -14.87 -8.70
CA LYS A 9 11.42 -14.96 -9.57
C LYS A 9 10.32 -15.84 -8.95
N ALA A 10 10.68 -17.04 -8.49
CA ALA A 10 9.72 -17.95 -7.86
C ALA A 10 9.11 -17.38 -6.57
N TRP A 11 9.85 -16.56 -5.83
CA TRP A 11 9.33 -15.88 -4.63
C TRP A 11 8.31 -14.80 -5.00
N PHE A 12 8.63 -13.92 -5.95
CA PHE A 12 7.69 -12.89 -6.42
C PHE A 12 6.43 -13.49 -7.07
N GLU A 13 6.56 -14.59 -7.81
CA GLU A 13 5.40 -15.31 -8.37
C GLU A 13 4.47 -15.85 -7.27
N LYS A 14 5.04 -16.40 -6.18
CA LYS A 14 4.25 -16.84 -5.02
C LYS A 14 3.56 -15.68 -4.32
N LEU A 15 4.26 -14.57 -4.12
CA LEU A 15 3.69 -13.36 -3.52
C LEU A 15 2.53 -12.82 -4.38
N GLN A 16 2.73 -12.67 -5.69
CA GLN A 16 1.68 -12.20 -6.60
C GLN A 16 0.48 -13.15 -6.61
N LYS A 17 0.72 -14.46 -6.60
CA LYS A 17 -0.36 -15.45 -6.52
C LYS A 17 -1.19 -15.28 -5.24
N LEU A 18 -0.53 -15.12 -4.10
CA LEU A 18 -1.21 -14.90 -2.81
C LEU A 18 -2.07 -13.62 -2.85
N LEU A 19 -1.54 -12.52 -3.38
CA LEU A 19 -2.28 -11.27 -3.51
C LEU A 19 -3.48 -11.40 -4.46
N ASN A 20 -3.34 -12.14 -5.57
CA ASN A 20 -4.42 -12.39 -6.52
C ASN A 20 -5.55 -13.27 -5.93
N GLU A 21 -5.26 -14.05 -4.90
CA GLU A 21 -6.23 -14.90 -4.20
C GLU A 21 -6.98 -14.15 -3.07
N CYS A 22 -6.91 -12.81 -3.05
CA CYS A 22 -7.62 -11.96 -2.08
C CYS A 22 -9.13 -12.30 -2.05
N PRO A 23 -9.71 -12.65 -0.89
CA PRO A 23 -11.07 -13.22 -0.82
C PRO A 23 -12.17 -12.17 -0.71
N PHE A 24 -11.87 -10.88 -0.83
CA PHE A 24 -12.82 -9.78 -0.64
C PHE A 24 -12.67 -8.70 -1.72
N ASP A 25 -13.69 -7.84 -1.82
CA ASP A 25 -13.67 -6.69 -2.72
C ASP A 25 -12.65 -5.65 -2.25
N THR A 26 -11.68 -5.34 -3.10
CA THR A 26 -10.59 -4.40 -2.82
C THR A 26 -10.89 -2.98 -3.29
N SER A 27 -12.11 -2.70 -3.79
CA SER A 27 -12.48 -1.40 -4.37
C SER A 27 -12.38 -0.21 -3.40
N ASP A 28 -12.51 -0.46 -2.09
CA ASP A 28 -12.39 0.54 -1.02
C ASP A 28 -11.10 0.39 -0.20
N PHE A 29 -10.08 -0.28 -0.73
CA PHE A 29 -8.76 -0.39 -0.10
C PHE A 29 -7.71 0.32 -0.96
N ASP A 30 -6.77 0.98 -0.28
CA ASP A 30 -5.59 1.56 -0.92
C ASP A 30 -4.42 1.51 0.08
N SER A 31 -3.22 1.91 -0.34
CA SER A 31 -2.03 1.81 0.50
C SER A 31 -0.98 2.86 0.19
N TYR A 32 -0.17 3.21 1.18
CA TYR A 32 0.95 4.15 1.02
C TYR A 32 2.21 3.68 1.75
N THR A 33 3.35 4.26 1.38
CA THR A 33 4.63 4.16 2.08
C THR A 33 5.20 5.57 2.23
N ILE A 34 5.92 5.83 3.32
CA ILE A 34 6.63 7.10 3.56
C ILE A 34 8.13 6.97 3.17
N GLY A 35 8.51 5.86 2.54
CA GLY A 35 9.88 5.64 2.04
C GLY A 35 10.71 4.72 2.93
N ASP A 36 10.10 3.64 3.42
CA ASP A 36 10.74 2.59 4.24
C ASP A 36 10.42 1.20 3.68
N ASN A 37 10.64 0.14 4.47
CA ASN A 37 10.21 -1.21 4.11
C ASN A 37 8.80 -1.56 4.60
N GLU A 38 7.95 -0.57 4.82
CA GLU A 38 6.61 -0.72 5.38
C GLU A 38 5.57 -0.09 4.46
N ILE A 39 4.45 -0.79 4.28
CA ILE A 39 3.27 -0.29 3.56
C ILE A 39 2.09 -0.27 4.53
N THR A 40 1.49 0.90 4.70
CA THR A 40 0.24 1.07 5.43
C THR A 40 -0.94 0.85 4.48
N VAL A 41 -1.84 -0.05 4.86
CA VAL A 41 -3.10 -0.33 4.17
C VAL A 41 -4.21 0.41 4.90
N PHE A 42 -5.06 1.11 4.16
CA PHE A 42 -6.20 1.84 4.68
C PHE A 42 -7.47 1.59 3.85
N LYS A 43 -8.62 1.94 4.42
CA LYS A 43 -9.95 1.85 3.78
C LYS A 43 -10.63 3.22 3.69
N ASN A 44 -11.89 3.28 3.23
CA ASN A 44 -12.64 4.54 3.05
C ASN A 44 -11.95 5.49 2.05
N VAL A 45 -11.48 4.94 0.92
CA VAL A 45 -10.54 5.62 0.00
C VAL A 45 -11.08 6.95 -0.50
N ASN A 46 -12.37 7.02 -0.80
CA ASN A 46 -12.99 8.26 -1.28
C ASN A 46 -13.06 9.34 -0.19
N GLU A 47 -13.34 8.96 1.06
CA GLU A 47 -13.38 9.90 2.18
C GLU A 47 -11.98 10.43 2.49
N VAL A 48 -10.98 9.54 2.54
CA VAL A 48 -9.58 9.90 2.72
C VAL A 48 -9.10 10.84 1.62
N ARG A 49 -9.38 10.54 0.35
CA ARG A 49 -9.00 11.40 -0.79
C ARG A 49 -9.68 12.77 -0.73
N GLN A 50 -10.95 12.82 -0.35
CA GLN A 50 -11.67 14.09 -0.18
C GLN A 50 -11.08 14.92 0.95
N HIS A 51 -10.77 14.30 2.08
CA HIS A 51 -10.14 14.95 3.22
C HIS A 51 -8.75 15.50 2.86
N HIS A 52 -7.90 14.65 2.27
CA HIS A 52 -6.58 15.00 1.75
C HIS A 52 -6.63 16.22 0.82
N THR A 53 -7.50 16.17 -0.19
CA THR A 53 -7.62 17.25 -1.19
C THR A 53 -8.17 18.54 -0.58
N LYS A 54 -9.18 18.43 0.30
CA LYS A 54 -9.87 19.59 0.89
C LYS A 54 -8.98 20.34 1.89
N ASN A 55 -8.21 19.59 2.68
CA ASN A 55 -7.43 20.15 3.79
C ASN A 55 -5.95 20.34 3.44
N LEU A 56 -5.50 19.89 2.25
CA LEU A 56 -4.11 19.98 1.79
C LEU A 56 -3.12 19.31 2.77
N THR A 57 -3.57 18.25 3.44
CA THR A 57 -2.75 17.43 4.36
C THR A 57 -1.99 16.36 3.59
N ASP A 58 -0.98 15.75 4.19
CA ASP A 58 -0.39 14.55 3.60
C ASP A 58 -1.38 13.37 3.66
N LEU A 59 -1.24 12.40 2.76
CA LEU A 59 -2.14 11.23 2.71
C LEU A 59 -2.18 10.49 4.06
N HIS A 60 -1.00 10.31 4.69
CA HIS A 60 -0.89 9.62 5.98
C HIS A 60 -1.60 10.36 7.11
N GLU A 61 -1.59 11.69 7.10
CA GLU A 61 -2.31 12.52 8.08
C GLU A 61 -3.82 12.32 7.93
N SER A 62 -4.33 12.33 6.68
CA SER A 62 -5.75 12.08 6.42
C SER A 62 -6.20 10.67 6.84
N VAL A 63 -5.36 9.66 6.63
CA VAL A 63 -5.65 8.29 7.07
C VAL A 63 -5.73 8.21 8.60
N SER A 64 -4.82 8.89 9.30
CA SER A 64 -4.80 8.96 10.77
C SER A 64 -6.01 9.71 11.33
N GLU A 65 -6.32 10.89 10.78
CA GLU A 65 -7.44 11.73 11.26
C GLU A 65 -8.80 11.07 11.06
N LEU A 66 -8.95 10.22 10.04
CA LEU A 66 -10.19 9.51 9.74
C LEU A 66 -10.26 8.09 10.33
N ASP A 67 -9.26 7.67 11.11
CA ASP A 67 -9.16 6.30 11.65
C ASP A 67 -9.33 5.23 10.56
N ALA A 68 -8.69 5.48 9.41
CA ALA A 68 -8.86 4.69 8.19
C ALA A 68 -7.81 3.57 8.04
N GLU A 69 -6.78 3.56 8.88
CA GLU A 69 -5.74 2.52 8.88
C GLU A 69 -6.34 1.15 9.21
N VAL A 70 -5.93 0.13 8.46
CA VAL A 70 -6.40 -1.25 8.63
C VAL A 70 -5.27 -2.17 9.03
N PHE A 71 -4.11 -2.04 8.38
CA PHE A 71 -3.01 -2.98 8.57
C PHE A 71 -1.68 -2.40 8.09
N SER A 72 -0.57 -2.95 8.59
CA SER A 72 0.77 -2.66 8.09
C SER A 72 1.47 -3.92 7.59
N LEU A 73 2.04 -3.85 6.39
CA LEU A 73 2.85 -4.93 5.79
C LEU A 73 4.33 -4.53 5.71
N ARG A 74 5.21 -5.39 6.23
CA ARG A 74 6.66 -5.20 6.16
C ARG A 74 7.31 -6.01 5.04
N PHE A 75 7.95 -5.32 4.10
CA PHE A 75 8.73 -5.90 3.01
C PHE A 75 10.16 -6.23 3.44
N PRO A 76 10.83 -7.20 2.77
CA PRO A 76 12.24 -7.51 3.01
C PRO A 76 13.21 -6.50 2.37
N PHE A 77 12.70 -5.51 1.63
CA PHE A 77 13.45 -4.44 0.95
C PHE A 77 12.65 -3.13 0.99
N GLY A 78 13.29 -2.01 0.66
CA GLY A 78 12.64 -0.70 0.66
C GLY A 78 11.54 -0.58 -0.40
N VAL A 79 10.47 0.11 -0.03
CA VAL A 79 9.34 0.47 -0.90
C VAL A 79 9.30 2.00 -0.98
N ALA A 80 9.66 2.53 -2.14
CA ALA A 80 9.65 3.97 -2.37
C ALA A 80 8.26 4.45 -2.81
N SER A 81 7.81 5.57 -2.27
CA SER A 81 6.73 6.35 -2.90
C SER A 81 7.33 7.14 -4.06
N THR A 82 6.87 6.88 -5.29
CA THR A 82 7.42 7.50 -6.50
C THR A 82 6.61 8.70 -6.99
N ALA A 83 5.45 8.97 -6.41
CA ALA A 83 4.61 10.11 -6.72
C ALA A 83 3.98 10.66 -5.43
N GLY A 84 4.21 11.95 -5.20
CA GLY A 84 3.56 12.82 -4.21
C GLY A 84 3.20 14.13 -4.90
#